data_AF-A7TGS5-F1
#
_entry.id   AF-A7TGS5-F1
#
_cell.length_a   1.000
_cell.length_b   1.000
_cell.length_c   1.000
_cell.angle_alpha   90.00
_cell.angle_beta   90.00
_cell.angle_gamma   90.00
#
_symmetry.space_group_name_H-M   'P 1'
#
loop_
_entity.id
_entity.type
_entity.pdbx_description
1 polymer ?
#
loop_
_entity_poly.entity_id
_entity_poly.type
_entity_poly.pdbx_seq_one_letter_code
_entity_poly.pdbx_strand_id
1 'polypeptide(L)'
;MSLPKAVYSSRDIEEKLFTVDPNNSRYQTTNGKTTGPSEWVLNAGQVDVDRPSDPRVKDDVSGELTYLSKLRTNLTGLQDDINEFLTDQMELAKKKRIKNEKREMQEQEKRIDDEINELLDGGDGEEEED
;
A
#
# COMPACT_ATOMS: atom_id res chain seq x y z
N MET A 1 -26.59 12.37 13.48
CA MET A 1 -25.36 11.65 13.87
C MET A 1 -24.35 11.82 12.76
N SER A 2 -23.14 12.30 13.06
CA SER A 2 -22.09 12.47 12.04
C SER A 2 -21.40 11.14 11.75
N LEU A 3 -21.16 10.85 10.48
CA LEU A 3 -20.31 9.72 10.08
C LEU A 3 -18.85 10.00 10.46
N PRO A 4 -18.07 8.97 10.84
CA PRO A 4 -16.65 9.16 11.10
C PRO A 4 -15.92 9.53 9.81
N LYS A 5 -14.87 10.33 9.94
CA LYS A 5 -14.01 10.78 8.86
C LYS A 5 -12.56 10.83 9.34
N ALA A 6 -11.62 10.64 8.43
CA ALA A 6 -10.20 10.79 8.70
C ALA A 6 -9.54 11.68 7.66
N VAL A 7 -8.47 12.37 8.06
CA VAL A 7 -7.68 13.22 7.17
C VAL A 7 -6.23 12.80 7.31
N TYR A 8 -5.58 12.55 6.18
CA TYR A 8 -4.16 12.26 6.09
C TYR A 8 -3.45 13.42 5.38
N SER A 9 -2.30 13.81 5.90
CA SER A 9 -1.43 14.83 5.30
C SER A 9 0.03 14.40 5.43
N SER A 10 0.84 14.66 4.41
CA SER A 10 2.27 14.38 4.36
C SER A 10 3.00 15.49 3.59
N ARG A 11 4.33 15.46 3.57
CA ARG A 11 5.14 16.43 2.82
C ARG A 11 4.82 16.45 1.33
N ASP A 12 4.49 15.29 0.77
CA ASP A 12 4.18 15.11 -0.65
C ASP A 12 2.67 15.19 -0.96
N ILE A 13 1.80 15.13 0.06
CA ILE A 13 0.35 15.10 -0.08
C ILE A 13 -0.25 16.10 0.89
N GLU A 14 -0.77 17.21 0.37
CA GLU A 14 -1.36 18.29 1.18
C GLU A 14 -2.50 17.76 2.05
N GLU A 15 -3.48 17.09 1.46
CA GLU A 15 -4.61 16.54 2.19
C GLU A 15 -5.27 15.37 1.44
N LYS A 16 -5.54 14.29 2.17
CA LYS A 16 -6.35 13.15 1.73
C LYS A 16 -7.46 12.92 2.74
N LEU A 17 -8.68 13.24 2.35
CA LEU A 17 -9.89 13.01 3.14
C LEU A 17 -10.42 11.59 2.89
N PHE A 18 -10.75 10.91 3.98
CA PHE A 18 -11.45 9.63 4.00
C PHE A 18 -12.84 9.82 4.61
N THR A 19 -13.87 9.40 3.88
CA THR A 19 -15.27 9.50 4.28
C THR A 19 -15.97 8.17 4.15
N VAL A 20 -16.86 7.86 5.09
CA VAL A 20 -17.72 6.68 5.01
C VAL A 20 -18.77 6.86 3.93
N ASP A 21 -18.89 5.87 3.05
CA ASP A 21 -20.01 5.73 2.12
C ASP A 21 -21.02 4.69 2.65
N PRO A 22 -22.20 5.12 3.16
CA PRO A 22 -23.19 4.21 3.72
C PRO A 22 -23.71 3.16 2.74
N ASN A 23 -23.64 3.42 1.42
CA ASN A 23 -24.14 2.49 0.40
C ASN A 23 -23.13 1.41 0.04
N ASN A 24 -21.87 1.56 0.46
CA ASN A 24 -20.83 0.61 0.17
C ASN A 24 -20.81 -0.50 1.24
N SER A 25 -20.84 -1.76 0.79
CA SER A 25 -20.88 -2.94 1.64
C SER A 25 -19.68 -3.03 2.60
N ARG A 26 -18.54 -2.41 2.26
CA ARG A 26 -17.35 -2.36 3.14
C ARG A 26 -17.60 -1.66 4.48
N TYR A 27 -18.55 -0.71 4.54
CA TYR A 27 -18.92 -0.02 5.78
C TYR A 27 -20.13 -0.65 6.49
N GLN A 28 -20.59 -1.80 6.00
CA GLN A 28 -21.72 -2.55 6.57
C GLN A 28 -21.27 -3.88 7.22
N THR A 29 -19.97 -4.21 7.12
CA THR A 29 -19.35 -5.41 7.68
C THR A 29 -18.36 -5.06 8.78
N THR A 30 -18.15 -6.00 9.71
CA THR A 30 -17.09 -5.94 10.73
C THR A 30 -15.87 -6.75 10.35
N ASN A 31 -15.98 -7.51 9.26
CA ASN A 31 -14.88 -8.23 8.63
C ASN A 31 -14.46 -7.45 7.38
N GLY A 32 -13.45 -6.60 7.56
CA GLY A 32 -12.82 -5.84 6.49
C GLY A 32 -11.84 -6.69 5.68
N LYS A 33 -11.47 -6.19 4.50
CA LYS A 33 -10.51 -6.87 3.60
C LYS A 33 -9.10 -6.91 4.19
N THR A 34 -8.74 -5.89 4.96
CA THR A 34 -7.42 -5.78 5.59
C THR A 34 -7.41 -6.27 7.03
N THR A 35 -8.56 -6.71 7.55
CA THR A 35 -8.69 -7.29 8.88
C THR A 35 -8.71 -8.81 8.78
N GLY A 36 -7.58 -9.44 9.10
CA GLY A 36 -7.48 -10.91 9.16
C GLY A 36 -6.10 -11.42 8.79
N PRO A 37 -5.84 -12.73 8.97
CA PRO A 37 -4.63 -13.39 8.50
C PRO A 37 -4.47 -13.22 6.99
N SER A 38 -3.23 -13.19 6.50
CA SER A 38 -2.97 -13.16 5.06
C SER A 38 -3.48 -14.43 4.38
N GLU A 39 -3.78 -14.35 3.08
CA GLU A 39 -4.20 -15.51 2.29
C GLU A 39 -3.22 -16.69 2.39
N TRP A 40 -1.92 -16.38 2.52
CA TRP A 40 -0.88 -17.40 2.71
C TRP A 40 -1.08 -18.20 4.01
N VAL A 41 -1.46 -17.53 5.10
CA VAL A 41 -1.73 -18.16 6.40
C VAL A 41 -3.03 -18.96 6.36
N LEU A 42 -4.07 -18.44 5.71
CA LEU A 42 -5.34 -19.16 5.54
C LEU A 42 -5.16 -20.42 4.69
N ASN A 43 -4.39 -20.34 3.60
CA ASN A 43 -4.09 -21.47 2.73
C ASN A 43 -3.24 -22.55 3.41
N ALA A 44 -2.48 -22.19 4.45
CA ALA A 44 -1.76 -23.13 5.30
C ALA A 44 -2.67 -23.90 6.28
N GLY A 45 -3.99 -23.69 6.22
CA GLY A 45 -5.00 -24.40 7.03
C GLY A 45 -5.28 -23.78 8.39
N GLN A 46 -4.82 -22.55 8.63
CA GLN A 46 -5.07 -21.86 9.89
C GLN A 46 -6.47 -21.23 9.90
N VAL A 47 -7.21 -21.45 10.99
CA VAL A 47 -8.52 -20.84 11.23
C VAL A 47 -8.31 -19.51 11.97
N ASP A 48 -8.98 -18.45 11.50
CA ASP A 48 -8.95 -17.14 12.15
C ASP A 48 -9.84 -17.14 13.41
N VAL A 49 -9.21 -17.40 14.56
CA VAL A 49 -9.88 -17.42 15.87
C VAL A 49 -10.16 -15.99 16.37
N ASP A 50 -9.41 -15.00 15.89
CA ASP A 50 -9.50 -13.60 16.32
C ASP A 50 -10.50 -12.80 15.49
N ARG A 51 -11.23 -13.48 14.58
CA ARG A 51 -12.21 -12.85 13.70
C ARG A 51 -13.24 -12.07 14.52
N PRO A 52 -13.46 -10.78 14.22
CA PRO A 52 -14.46 -9.99 14.92
C PRO A 52 -15.86 -10.56 14.69
N SER A 53 -16.68 -10.51 15.74
CA SER A 53 -18.09 -10.91 15.67
C SER A 53 -18.86 -10.09 14.62
N ASP A 54 -19.95 -10.65 14.10
CA ASP A 54 -20.85 -9.94 13.19
C ASP A 54 -21.48 -8.70 13.87
N PRO A 55 -21.86 -7.67 13.10
CA PRO A 55 -22.44 -6.46 13.66
C PRO A 55 -23.82 -6.75 14.28
N ARG A 56 -23.99 -6.35 15.55
CA ARG A 56 -25.22 -6.58 16.30
C ARG A 56 -26.38 -5.78 15.70
N VAL A 57 -27.48 -6.46 15.42
CA VAL A 57 -28.76 -5.88 15.00
C VAL A 57 -29.59 -5.56 16.25
N LYS A 58 -30.43 -4.54 16.20
CA LYS A 58 -31.44 -4.29 17.22
C LYS A 58 -32.44 -5.42 17.22
N ASP A 59 -32.95 -5.76 18.41
CA ASP A 59 -33.94 -6.82 18.60
C ASP A 59 -35.35 -6.42 18.13
N ASP A 60 -35.48 -5.28 17.43
CA ASP A 60 -36.73 -4.78 16.88
C ASP A 60 -36.98 -5.28 15.44
N VAL A 61 -38.22 -5.16 14.97
CA VAL A 61 -38.66 -5.62 13.64
C VAL A 61 -37.94 -4.89 12.49
N SER A 62 -37.20 -3.82 12.79
CA SER A 62 -36.53 -2.98 11.78
C SER A 62 -35.32 -3.65 11.15
N GLY A 63 -34.71 -4.63 11.83
CA GLY A 63 -33.46 -5.23 11.38
C GLY A 63 -32.29 -4.22 11.32
N GLU A 64 -32.41 -3.07 11.99
CA GLU A 64 -31.36 -2.06 11.98
C GLU A 64 -30.21 -2.41 12.90
N LEU A 65 -28.99 -2.11 12.45
CA LEU A 65 -27.80 -2.16 13.30
C LEU A 65 -27.92 -1.27 14.54
N THR A 66 -27.40 -1.75 15.67
CA THR A 66 -27.25 -0.90 16.86
C THR A 66 -26.30 0.27 16.56
N TYR A 67 -26.38 1.35 17.33
CA TYR A 67 -25.51 2.51 17.13
C TYR A 67 -24.02 2.16 17.13
N LEU A 68 -23.58 1.36 18.11
CA LEU A 68 -22.19 0.91 18.20
C LEU A 68 -21.83 -0.04 17.07
N SER A 69 -22.76 -0.87 16.59
CA SER A 69 -22.54 -1.72 15.43
C SER A 69 -22.33 -0.88 14.17
N LYS A 70 -23.17 0.13 13.92
CA LYS A 70 -23.02 1.07 12.80
C LYS A 70 -21.67 1.79 12.87
N LEU A 71 -21.26 2.21 14.06
CA LEU A 71 -19.95 2.84 14.25
C LEU A 71 -18.80 1.85 13.96
N ARG A 72 -18.88 0.61 14.46
CA ARG A 72 -17.85 -0.40 14.24
C ARG A 72 -17.68 -0.73 12.76
N THR A 73 -18.76 -0.98 12.03
CA THR A 73 -18.70 -1.28 10.59
C THR A 73 -18.13 -0.10 9.79
N ASN A 74 -18.52 1.12 10.15
CA ASN A 74 -17.98 2.33 9.54
C ASN A 74 -16.46 2.48 9.78
N LEU A 75 -15.99 2.19 11.00
CA LEU A 75 -14.56 2.24 11.33
C LEU A 75 -13.78 1.13 10.62
N THR A 76 -14.34 -0.07 10.50
CA THR A 76 -13.72 -1.18 9.74
C THR A 76 -13.53 -0.79 8.27
N GLY A 77 -14.55 -0.24 7.61
CA GLY A 77 -14.41 0.21 6.23
C GLY A 77 -13.36 1.34 6.08
N LEU A 78 -13.35 2.29 7.02
CA LEU A 78 -12.38 3.38 7.03
C LEU A 78 -10.94 2.88 7.26
N GLN A 79 -10.77 1.89 8.13
CA GLN A 79 -9.49 1.21 8.36
C GLN A 79 -8.98 0.58 7.06
N ASP A 80 -9.85 -0.12 6.32
CA ASP A 80 -9.46 -0.71 5.04
C ASP A 80 -9.04 0.37 4.03
N ASP A 81 -9.79 1.49 3.92
CA ASP A 81 -9.43 2.58 3.00
C ASP A 81 -8.03 3.15 3.31
N ILE A 82 -7.75 3.37 4.59
CA ILE A 82 -6.47 3.91 5.04
C ILE A 82 -5.35 2.91 4.75
N ASN A 83 -5.58 1.63 5.04
CA ASN A 83 -4.60 0.58 4.83
C ASN A 83 -4.28 0.39 3.34
N GLU A 84 -5.30 0.35 2.48
CA GLU A 84 -5.16 0.28 1.04
C GLU A 84 -4.35 1.48 0.51
N PHE A 85 -4.74 2.69 0.91
CA PHE A 85 -4.05 3.91 0.53
C PHE A 85 -2.57 3.92 0.93
N LEU A 86 -2.26 3.58 2.18
CA LEU A 86 -0.87 3.55 2.65
C LEU A 86 -0.06 2.43 1.97
N THR A 87 -0.70 1.31 1.65
CA THR A 87 -0.05 0.19 0.94
C THR A 87 0.32 0.61 -0.48
N ASP A 88 -0.59 1.26 -1.21
CA ASP A 88 -0.32 1.81 -2.54
C ASP A 88 0.82 2.83 -2.50
N GLN A 89 0.84 3.71 -1.50
CA GLN A 89 1.92 4.69 -1.31
C GLN A 89 3.27 4.01 -1.07
N MET A 90 3.32 2.94 -0.28
CA MET A 90 4.53 2.15 -0.08
C MET A 90 4.98 1.44 -1.36
N GLU A 91 4.06 0.90 -2.16
CA GLU A 91 4.39 0.28 -3.44
C GLU A 91 4.98 1.29 -4.43
N LEU A 92 4.39 2.48 -4.52
CA LEU A 92 4.90 3.56 -5.36
C LEU A 92 6.31 3.98 -4.91
N ALA A 93 6.55 4.09 -3.61
CA ALA A 93 7.86 4.38 -3.06
C ALA A 93 8.88 3.28 -3.39
N LYS A 94 8.51 2.00 -3.24
CA LYS A 94 9.36 0.85 -3.61
C LYS A 94 9.69 0.84 -5.11
N LYS A 95 8.69 1.04 -5.98
CA LYS A 95 8.89 1.09 -7.44
C LYS A 95 9.84 2.23 -7.85
N LYS A 96 9.71 3.41 -7.23
CA LYS A 96 10.64 4.53 -7.45
C LYS A 96 12.06 4.17 -7.03
N ARG A 97 12.24 3.54 -5.86
CA ARG A 97 13.57 3.12 -5.38
C ARG A 97 14.25 2.13 -6.34
N ILE A 98 13.54 1.07 -6.73
CA ILE A 98 14.05 0.05 -7.67
C ILE A 98 14.39 0.68 -9.03
N LYS A 99 13.58 1.62 -9.52
CA LYS A 99 13.86 2.31 -10.78
C LYS A 99 15.15 3.14 -10.70
N ASN A 100 15.38 3.81 -9.58
CA ASN A 100 16.61 4.58 -9.37
C ASN A 100 17.83 3.66 -9.24
N GLU A 101 17.75 2.59 -8.44
CA GLU A 101 18.81 1.59 -8.31
C GLU A 101 19.19 0.98 -9.68
N LYS A 102 18.19 0.63 -10.51
CA LYS A 102 18.44 0.12 -11.87
C LYS A 102 19.12 1.15 -12.77
N ARG A 103 18.75 2.42 -12.65
CA ARG A 103 19.35 3.50 -13.44
C ARG A 103 20.81 3.72 -13.04
N GLU A 104 21.11 3.74 -11.75
CA GLU A 104 22.47 3.86 -11.23
C GLU A 104 23.35 2.68 -11.70
N MET A 105 22.82 1.46 -11.66
CA MET A 105 23.52 0.27 -12.14
C MET A 105 23.81 0.34 -13.65
N GLN A 106 22.85 0.79 -14.46
CA GLN A 106 23.05 0.98 -15.91
C GLN A 106 24.06 2.09 -16.21
N GLU A 107 24.08 3.17 -15.43
CA GLU A 107 25.06 4.25 -15.58
C GLU A 107 26.47 3.79 -15.17
N GLN A 108 26.59 2.91 -14.17
CA GLN A 108 27.86 2.29 -13.80
C GLN A 108 28.35 1.30 -14.85
N GLU A 109 27.47 0.45 -15.38
CA GLU A 109 27.82 -0.54 -16.41
C GLU A 109 28.34 0.15 -17.68
N LYS A 110 27.67 1.23 -18.13
CA LYS A 110 28.16 2.04 -19.25
C LYS A 110 29.54 2.64 -19.02
N ARG A 111 29.82 3.15 -17.82
CA ARG A 111 31.16 3.70 -17.50
C ARG A 111 32.22 2.62 -17.53
N ILE A 112 31.91 1.44 -17.00
CA ILE A 112 32.82 0.29 -17.03
C ILE A 112 33.07 -0.15 -18.48
N ASP A 113 32.03 -0.21 -19.31
CA ASP A 113 32.17 -0.55 -20.73
C ASP A 113 33.02 0.49 -21.49
N ASP A 114 32.81 1.78 -21.22
CA ASP A 114 33.61 2.87 -21.80
C ASP A 114 35.09 2.77 -21.37
N GLU A 115 35.37 2.53 -20.08
CA GLU A 115 36.73 2.31 -19.55
C GLU A 115 37.38 1.05 -20.14
N ILE A 116 36.62 -0.05 -20.29
CA ILE A 116 37.10 -1.28 -20.91
C ILE A 116 37.45 -1.05 -22.39
N ASN A 117 36.60 -0.32 -23.11
CA ASN A 117 36.86 0.03 -24.52
C ASN A 117 38.10 0.91 -24.65
N GLU A 118 38.30 1.89 -23.77
CA GLU A 118 39.50 2.75 -23.76
C GLU A 118 40.78 1.94 -23.50
N LEU A 119 40.73 0.94 -22.61
CA LEU A 119 41.86 0.05 -22.33
C LEU A 119 42.12 -0.97 -23.46
N LEU A 120 41.07 -1.43 -24.15
CA LEU A 120 41.14 -2.40 -25.24
C LEU A 120 41.50 -1.78 -26.59
N ASP A 121 41.15 -0.50 -26.81
CA ASP A 121 41.59 0.28 -27.98
C ASP A 121 43.10 0.52 -27.96
N GLY A 122 43.77 0.14 -26.86
CA GLY A 122 45.20 -0.09 -26.77
C GLY A 122 45.94 1.13 -27.29
N GLY A 123 46.09 2.14 -26.44
CA GLY A 123 46.82 3.36 -26.77
C GLY A 123 48.22 3.07 -27.31
N ASP A 124 48.30 2.80 -28.61
CA ASP A 124 49.41 3.13 -29.49
C ASP A 124 49.33 4.64 -29.66
N GLY A 125 49.63 5.34 -28.57
CA GLY A 125 50.24 6.64 -28.67
C GLY A 125 51.61 6.39 -29.29
N GLU A 126 51.65 6.42 -30.63
CA GLU A 126 52.87 6.69 -31.36
C GLU A 126 53.42 8.02 -30.79
N GLU A 127 54.37 7.91 -29.85
CA GLU A 127 55.38 8.94 -29.63
C GLU A 127 56.30 8.93 -30.87
N GLU A 128 55.77 9.38 -32.01
CA GLU A 128 56.56 9.97 -33.08
C GLU A 128 56.49 11.50 -32.89
N GLU A 129 57.59 12.10 -32.44
CA GLU A 129 58.24 13.24 -33.13
C GLU A 129 59.45 13.78 -32.31
N ASP A 130 60.62 13.65 -32.96
CA ASP A 130 61.91 14.38 -32.86
C ASP A 130 62.81 14.35 -31.60
#